data_AF-A0A1V2DSS3-F1
#
_entry.id   AF-A0A1V2DSS3-F1
#
_cell.length_a   1.000
_cell.length_b   1.000
_cell.length_c   1.000
_cell.angle_alpha   90.00
_cell.angle_beta   90.00
_cell.angle_gamma   90.00
#
_symmetry.space_group_name_H-M   'P 1'
#
loop_
_entity.id
_entity.type
_entity.pdbx_description
1 polymer ?
#
loop_
_entity_poly.entity_id
_entity_poly.type
_entity_poly.pdbx_seq_one_letter_code
_entity_poly.pdbx_strand_id
1 'polypeptide(L)'
;MLIIPAENTVNWKRPPWVTLGLMLACLLVFILYQGRDPARLEQAVTRYLQDDLLTLEAPVYEDYLERRIRFGQETGRVHELQRFQTLREQDERGWQAVTLLLDRDFYQYLLANRDLLWAPAERDRWQEQRVALDEAYVQKLSAQALGLVPAHLTLHTLISYQFLHGGWGHLLGNLLFLFLLGFTVEKALGAARFLVAYLLCGILSGLVFAAFSPGSLTPLVGASGAISGLMGMYVAIYGLRKIRFFYFLGVYFNYFRAPALALLPVWLGKEIYDYWFAGATGVAYMAHAGGLLAGAGLVGLFGRSWLQVREVFFEGPEPEQAQDARFTAGYAQAMASLGRMEFDLARRQFEALRAHYPDRPILLRHLYQLAKLRPDLPAYRELAREWMAESLKRQQPEQMIAIWQEFLGQGEAHHPLAPEDHNRVLFASLRLEQFKVAEKAFERLRSAGDPVLVREACRLLVQEFEKRQMEPKARHYRQQLQALDAG
;
A
#
# COMPACT_ATOMS: atom_id res chain seq x y z
N MET A 1 -11.00 -4.12 11.07
CA MET A 1 -10.57 -2.76 10.70
C MET A 1 -9.06 -2.80 10.48
N LEU A 2 -8.58 -2.45 9.28
CA LEU A 2 -7.14 -2.45 8.97
C LEU A 2 -6.66 -1.00 8.99
N ILE A 3 -5.68 -0.67 9.83
CA ILE A 3 -5.05 0.66 9.92
C ILE A 3 -3.57 0.50 9.60
N ILE A 4 -3.10 1.16 8.54
CA ILE A 4 -1.75 0.99 8.00
C ILE A 4 -1.05 2.34 7.88
N PRO A 5 0.16 2.51 8.43
CA PRO A 5 0.95 3.72 8.16
C PRO A 5 1.32 3.77 6.66
N ALA A 6 0.92 4.85 5.99
CA ALA A 6 1.04 5.07 4.55
C ALA A 6 1.71 6.43 4.28
N GLU A 7 2.94 6.60 4.77
CA GLU A 7 3.59 7.90 4.74
C GLU A 7 3.98 8.36 3.33
N ASN A 8 4.37 7.46 2.41
CA ASN A 8 4.79 7.82 1.04
C ASN A 8 4.41 6.73 0.03
N THR A 9 4.16 7.11 -1.22
CA THR A 9 4.13 6.16 -2.34
C THR A 9 5.50 5.49 -2.45
N VAL A 10 5.55 4.16 -2.60
CA VAL A 10 6.80 3.41 -2.73
C VAL A 10 7.60 3.99 -3.90
N ASN A 11 8.74 4.62 -3.60
CA ASN A 11 9.65 5.09 -4.63
C ASN A 11 10.51 3.90 -5.09
N TRP A 12 10.07 3.24 -6.15
CA TRP A 12 10.75 2.06 -6.72
C TRP A 12 12.16 2.35 -7.27
N LYS A 13 12.61 3.62 -7.32
CA LYS A 13 14.02 3.95 -7.60
C LYS A 13 14.95 3.57 -6.44
N ARG A 14 14.43 3.42 -5.21
CA ARG A 14 15.16 2.96 -4.01
C ARG A 14 14.29 1.98 -3.20
N PRO A 15 14.10 0.76 -3.71
CA PRO A 15 13.25 -0.21 -3.03
C PRO A 15 13.90 -0.71 -1.72
N PRO A 16 13.10 -1.16 -0.75
CA PRO A 16 13.58 -1.70 0.53
C PRO A 16 14.11 -3.12 0.34
N TRP A 17 15.27 -3.26 -0.31
CA TRP A 17 15.80 -4.55 -0.72
C TRP A 17 15.97 -5.54 0.43
N VAL A 18 16.34 -5.07 1.63
CA VAL A 18 16.52 -5.96 2.78
C VAL A 18 15.18 -6.42 3.32
N THR A 19 14.19 -5.53 3.42
CA THR A 19 12.82 -5.89 3.84
C THR A 19 12.24 -6.93 2.88
N LEU A 20 12.34 -6.70 1.57
CA LEU A 20 11.88 -7.66 0.55
C LEU A 20 12.66 -8.98 0.61
N GLY A 21 13.97 -8.91 0.86
CA GLY A 21 14.82 -10.08 1.03
C GLY A 21 14.43 -10.92 2.25
N LEU A 22 14.14 -10.29 3.40
CA LEU A 22 13.63 -10.96 4.60
C LEU A 22 12.25 -11.58 4.35
N MET A 23 11.36 -10.87 3.67
CA MET A 23 10.04 -11.41 3.30
C MET A 23 10.17 -12.65 2.40
N LEU A 24 11.05 -12.59 1.40
CA LEU A 24 11.34 -13.72 0.53
C LEU A 24 11.96 -14.88 1.30
N ALA A 25 12.89 -14.62 2.21
CA ALA A 25 13.50 -15.65 3.06
C ALA A 25 12.45 -16.38 3.90
N CYS A 26 11.56 -15.65 4.58
CA CYS A 26 10.45 -16.23 5.33
C CYS A 26 9.54 -17.09 4.43
N LEU A 27 9.21 -16.59 3.24
CA LEU A 27 8.38 -17.33 2.27
C LEU A 27 9.06 -18.61 1.79
N LEU A 28 10.35 -18.56 1.44
CA LEU A 28 11.11 -19.71 0.97
C LEU A 28 11.30 -20.76 2.07
N VAL A 29 11.59 -20.34 3.31
CA VAL A 29 11.66 -21.26 4.47
C VAL A 29 10.31 -21.94 4.67
N PHE A 30 9.21 -21.18 4.63
CA PHE A 30 7.87 -21.73 4.81
C PHE A 30 7.49 -22.75 3.72
N ILE A 31 7.75 -22.45 2.45
CA ILE A 31 7.36 -23.34 1.34
C ILE A 31 8.33 -24.52 1.21
N LEU A 32 9.65 -24.27 1.17
CA LEU A 32 10.63 -25.28 0.81
C LEU A 32 11.04 -26.16 1.98
N TYR A 33 11.12 -25.59 3.18
CA TYR A 33 11.55 -26.32 4.39
C TYR A 33 10.33 -26.80 5.20
N GLN A 34 9.45 -25.89 5.62
CA GLN A 34 8.28 -26.25 6.45
C GLN A 34 7.20 -26.99 5.65
N GLY A 35 7.16 -26.84 4.33
CA GLY A 35 6.24 -27.58 3.45
C GLY A 35 6.40 -29.12 3.51
N ARG A 36 7.48 -29.62 4.12
CA ARG A 36 7.72 -31.06 4.35
C ARG A 36 7.13 -31.57 5.66
N ASP A 37 6.75 -30.69 6.58
CA ASP A 37 6.27 -31.07 7.92
C ASP A 37 4.95 -31.84 7.90
N PRO A 38 3.94 -31.49 7.08
CA PRO A 38 2.70 -32.27 7.03
C PRO A 38 2.94 -33.73 6.68
N ALA A 39 3.78 -34.01 5.67
CA ALA A 39 4.12 -35.36 5.27
C ALA A 39 4.90 -36.12 6.36
N ARG A 40 5.81 -35.46 7.07
CA ARG A 40 6.51 -36.06 8.22
C ARG A 40 5.56 -36.40 9.36
N LEU A 41 4.62 -35.49 9.67
CA LEU A 41 3.64 -35.70 10.71
C LEU A 41 2.68 -36.84 10.36
N GLU A 42 2.24 -36.91 9.11
CA GLU A 42 1.41 -38.01 8.62
C GLU A 42 2.13 -39.37 8.76
N GLN A 43 3.41 -39.44 8.41
CA GLN A 43 4.23 -40.64 8.61
C GLN A 43 4.40 -40.99 10.09
N ALA A 44 4.61 -39.99 10.95
CA ALA A 44 4.68 -40.18 12.40
C ALA A 44 3.38 -40.74 12.96
N VAL A 45 2.23 -40.15 12.61
CA VAL A 45 0.90 -40.61 13.03
C VAL A 45 0.63 -42.03 12.53
N THR A 46 0.91 -42.31 11.27
CA THR A 46 0.73 -43.64 10.68
C THR A 46 1.53 -44.70 11.45
N ARG A 47 2.82 -44.42 11.70
CA ARG A 47 3.69 -45.33 12.44
C ARG A 47 3.25 -45.49 13.90
N TYR A 48 2.86 -44.40 14.54
CA TYR A 48 2.41 -44.38 15.94
C TYR A 48 1.18 -45.26 16.15
N LEU A 49 0.22 -45.21 15.22
CA LEU A 49 -0.97 -46.05 15.25
C LEU A 49 -0.67 -47.52 14.89
N GLN A 50 0.24 -47.78 13.95
CA GLN A 50 0.66 -49.14 13.58
C GLN A 50 1.39 -49.86 14.71
N ASP A 51 2.23 -49.14 15.45
CA ASP A 51 2.96 -49.67 16.60
C ASP A 51 2.07 -49.80 17.86
N ASP A 52 0.78 -49.47 17.74
CA ASP A 52 -0.23 -49.50 18.81
C ASP A 52 0.18 -48.70 20.05
N LEU A 53 0.92 -47.60 19.87
CA LEU A 53 1.37 -46.74 20.98
C LEU A 53 0.20 -45.98 21.61
N LEU A 54 -0.88 -45.75 20.85
CA LEU A 54 -2.08 -45.07 21.34
C LEU A 54 -2.73 -45.80 22.53
N THR A 55 -2.76 -47.13 22.50
CA THR A 55 -3.39 -47.92 23.59
C THR A 55 -2.60 -47.82 24.89
N LEU A 56 -1.28 -47.65 24.79
CA LEU A 56 -0.38 -47.46 25.93
C LEU A 56 -0.43 -46.02 26.47
N GLU A 57 -0.38 -45.01 25.60
CA GLU A 57 -0.20 -43.61 26.00
C GLU A 57 -1.52 -42.89 26.33
N ALA A 58 -2.64 -43.20 25.66
CA ALA A 58 -3.88 -42.44 25.83
C ALA A 58 -4.46 -42.47 27.26
N PRO A 59 -4.51 -43.63 27.97
CA PRO A 59 -4.96 -43.64 29.37
C PRO A 59 -4.01 -42.86 30.29
N VAL A 60 -2.71 -42.93 30.01
CA VAL A 60 -1.67 -42.23 30.78
C VAL A 60 -1.78 -40.72 30.59
N TYR A 61 -2.13 -40.25 29.39
CA TYR A 61 -2.30 -38.83 29.09
C TYR A 61 -3.47 -38.21 29.86
N GLU A 62 -4.60 -38.91 29.99
CA GLU A 62 -5.71 -38.44 30.82
C GLU A 62 -5.32 -38.33 32.28
N ASP A 63 -4.69 -39.37 32.85
CA ASP A 63 -4.20 -39.32 34.24
C ASP A 63 -3.17 -38.19 34.43
N TYR A 64 -2.28 -37.99 33.46
CA TYR A 64 -1.32 -36.88 33.46
C TYR A 64 -2.02 -35.52 33.52
N LEU A 65 -2.99 -35.27 32.63
CA LEU A 65 -3.74 -34.00 32.62
C LEU A 65 -4.56 -33.82 33.89
N GLU A 66 -5.24 -34.86 34.37
CA GLU A 66 -6.00 -34.79 35.62
C GLU A 66 -5.12 -34.46 36.83
N ARG A 67 -3.93 -35.06 36.91
CA ARG A 67 -2.96 -34.75 37.98
C ARG A 67 -2.44 -33.33 37.89
N ARG A 68 -2.12 -32.84 36.69
CA ARG A 68 -1.71 -31.44 36.45
C ARG A 68 -2.79 -30.45 36.88
N ILE A 69 -4.06 -30.76 36.60
CA ILE A 69 -5.20 -29.92 37.00
C ILE A 69 -5.40 -29.94 38.52
N ARG A 70 -5.46 -31.14 39.13
CA ARG A 70 -5.80 -31.30 40.56
C ARG A 70 -4.66 -30.87 41.48
N PHE A 71 -3.42 -31.22 41.14
CA PHE A 71 -2.26 -31.04 42.02
C PHE A 71 -1.28 -29.97 41.50
N GLY A 72 -1.22 -29.74 40.20
CA GLY A 72 -0.31 -28.76 39.58
C GLY A 72 -0.85 -27.33 39.51
N GLN A 73 -2.11 -27.09 39.92
CA GLN A 73 -2.82 -25.80 39.78
C GLN A 73 -2.92 -25.29 38.32
N GLU A 74 -2.80 -26.18 37.32
CA GLU A 74 -2.92 -25.84 35.91
C GLU A 74 -4.37 -25.91 35.42
N THR A 75 -5.25 -25.10 36.02
CA THR A 75 -6.69 -25.06 35.68
C THR A 75 -6.97 -24.77 34.21
N GLY A 76 -6.01 -24.15 33.50
CA GLY A 76 -6.07 -23.94 32.04
C GLY A 76 -6.07 -25.21 31.20
N ARG A 77 -5.57 -26.35 31.73
CA ARG A 77 -5.54 -27.64 31.00
C ARG A 77 -6.87 -28.38 30.99
N VAL A 78 -7.90 -27.88 31.68
CA VAL A 78 -9.25 -28.48 31.65
C VAL A 78 -9.79 -28.59 30.22
N HIS A 79 -9.54 -27.58 29.39
CA HIS A 79 -9.95 -27.62 27.99
C HIS A 79 -9.17 -28.64 27.15
N GLU A 80 -7.88 -28.87 27.45
CA GLU A 80 -7.08 -29.92 26.79
C GLU A 80 -7.64 -31.30 27.12
N LEU A 81 -7.95 -31.54 28.41
CA LEU A 81 -8.53 -32.79 28.88
C LEU A 81 -9.90 -33.05 28.23
N GLN A 82 -10.80 -32.07 28.28
CA GLN A 82 -12.12 -32.17 27.65
C GLN A 82 -12.02 -32.47 26.15
N ARG A 83 -11.14 -31.74 25.44
CA ARG A 83 -10.91 -31.96 24.01
C ARG A 83 -10.41 -33.37 23.74
N PHE A 84 -9.44 -33.86 24.52
CA PHE A 84 -8.90 -35.21 24.33
C PHE A 84 -9.94 -36.30 24.62
N GLN A 85 -10.74 -36.14 25.67
CA GLN A 85 -11.85 -37.04 25.98
C GLN A 85 -12.88 -37.08 24.85
N THR A 86 -13.26 -35.94 24.28
CA THR A 86 -14.15 -35.90 23.11
C THR A 86 -13.56 -36.65 21.90
N LEU A 87 -12.27 -36.48 21.63
CA LEU A 87 -11.58 -37.23 20.56
C LEU A 87 -11.61 -38.75 20.79
N ARG A 88 -11.56 -39.19 22.06
CA ARG A 88 -11.68 -40.61 22.41
C ARG A 88 -13.11 -41.12 22.27
N GLU A 89 -14.09 -40.36 22.74
CA GLU A 89 -15.52 -40.69 22.61
C GLU A 89 -15.94 -40.83 21.14
N GLN A 90 -15.36 -40.02 20.27
CA GLN A 90 -15.62 -40.03 18.82
C GLN A 90 -14.72 -41.01 18.04
N ASP A 91 -13.83 -41.75 18.71
CA ASP A 91 -12.84 -42.64 18.11
C ASP A 91 -11.96 -41.98 17.03
N GLU A 92 -11.65 -40.69 17.20
CA GLU A 92 -10.79 -39.93 16.28
C GLU A 92 -9.29 -40.22 16.53
N ARG A 93 -8.89 -41.47 16.31
CA ARG A 93 -7.54 -41.99 16.64
C ARG A 93 -6.39 -41.16 16.04
N GLY A 94 -6.57 -40.64 14.84
CA GLY A 94 -5.57 -39.78 14.18
C GLY A 94 -5.30 -38.48 14.94
N TRP A 95 -6.36 -37.80 15.39
CA TRP A 95 -6.23 -36.57 16.16
C TRP A 95 -5.74 -36.80 17.59
N GLN A 96 -6.09 -37.94 18.19
CA GLN A 96 -5.49 -38.38 19.45
C GLN A 96 -3.96 -38.55 19.30
N ALA A 97 -3.52 -39.26 18.25
CA ALA A 97 -2.10 -39.44 17.96
C ALA A 97 -1.37 -38.12 17.73
N VAL A 98 -1.94 -37.18 16.96
CA VAL A 98 -1.35 -35.84 16.77
C VAL A 98 -1.19 -35.11 18.12
N THR A 99 -2.18 -35.19 19.00
CA THR A 99 -2.14 -34.55 20.32
C THR A 99 -0.98 -35.08 21.16
N LEU A 100 -0.86 -36.41 21.26
CA LEU A 100 0.17 -37.10 22.06
C LEU A 100 1.58 -36.93 21.46
N LEU A 101 1.71 -36.94 20.14
CA LEU A 101 2.99 -36.77 19.45
C LEU A 101 3.56 -35.36 19.61
N LEU A 102 2.70 -34.34 19.65
CA LEU A 102 3.12 -32.93 19.68
C LEU A 102 3.22 -32.34 21.09
N ASP A 103 2.65 -32.97 22.13
CA ASP A 103 2.85 -32.56 23.52
C ASP A 103 4.23 -33.00 24.04
N ARG A 104 5.18 -32.06 24.04
CA ARG A 104 6.55 -32.29 24.52
C ARG A 104 6.66 -32.45 26.02
N ASP A 105 5.80 -31.78 26.79
CA ASP A 105 5.78 -31.90 28.25
C ASP A 105 5.34 -33.31 28.65
N PHE A 106 4.31 -33.82 27.97
CA PHE A 106 3.85 -35.19 28.17
C PHE A 106 4.91 -36.22 27.75
N TYR A 107 5.56 -36.03 26.61
CA TYR A 107 6.63 -36.95 26.20
C TYR A 107 7.79 -37.01 27.20
N GLN A 108 8.20 -35.86 27.77
CA GLN A 108 9.19 -35.85 28.85
C GLN A 108 8.67 -36.51 30.13
N TYR A 109 7.39 -36.33 30.47
CA TYR A 109 6.76 -37.04 31.58
C TYR A 109 6.81 -38.56 31.39
N LEU A 110 6.51 -39.06 30.18
CA LEU A 110 6.62 -40.48 29.85
C LEU A 110 8.06 -40.97 30.03
N LEU A 111 9.05 -40.26 29.49
CA LEU A 111 10.45 -40.64 29.63
C LEU A 111 10.89 -40.70 31.10
N ALA A 112 10.47 -39.74 31.93
CA ALA A 112 10.84 -39.66 33.33
C ALA A 112 10.13 -40.70 34.23
N ASN A 113 8.93 -41.16 33.84
CA ASN A 113 8.08 -42.01 34.69
C ASN A 113 7.83 -43.40 34.11
N ARG A 114 8.43 -43.76 32.97
CA ARG A 114 8.20 -45.03 32.25
C ARG A 114 8.27 -46.30 33.13
N ASP A 115 9.14 -46.31 34.14
CA ASP A 115 9.30 -47.44 35.07
C ASP A 115 8.12 -47.60 36.05
N LEU A 116 7.35 -46.53 36.26
CA LEU A 116 6.14 -46.51 37.09
C LEU A 116 4.87 -46.72 36.26
N LEU A 117 4.92 -46.41 34.96
CA LEU A 117 3.76 -46.39 34.08
C LEU A 117 3.43 -47.75 33.47
N TRP A 118 4.45 -48.55 33.14
CA TRP A 118 4.26 -49.80 32.39
C TRP A 118 5.09 -50.96 32.93
N ALA A 119 4.63 -52.19 32.68
CA ALA A 119 5.39 -53.39 33.00
C ALA A 119 6.67 -53.46 32.14
N PRO A 120 7.73 -54.18 32.57
CA PRO A 120 9.02 -54.18 31.87
C PRO A 120 8.94 -54.46 30.36
N ALA A 121 8.14 -55.45 29.94
CA ALA A 121 7.99 -55.79 28.52
C ALA A 121 7.31 -54.69 27.69
N GLU A 122 6.28 -54.05 28.23
CA GLU A 122 5.57 -52.95 27.58
C GLU A 122 6.46 -51.70 27.52
N ARG A 123 7.17 -51.42 28.61
CA ARG A 123 8.15 -50.32 28.71
C ARG A 123 9.25 -50.48 27.67
N ASP A 124 9.85 -51.66 27.56
CA ASP A 124 10.95 -51.91 26.63
C ASP A 124 10.47 -51.76 25.17
N ARG A 125 9.28 -52.29 24.84
CA ARG A 125 8.63 -52.09 23.54
C ARG A 125 8.33 -50.62 23.26
N TRP A 126 7.72 -49.91 24.21
CA TRP A 126 7.40 -48.49 24.07
C TRP A 126 8.68 -47.68 23.85
N GLN A 127 9.74 -47.96 24.61
CA GLN A 127 11.00 -47.25 24.50
C GLN A 127 11.65 -47.46 23.13
N GLU A 128 11.67 -48.68 22.61
CA GLU A 128 12.19 -48.96 21.27
C GLU A 128 11.37 -48.23 20.19
N GLN A 129 10.04 -48.32 20.24
CA GLN A 129 9.16 -47.82 19.17
C GLN A 129 8.97 -46.29 19.23
N ARG A 130 8.62 -45.75 20.40
CA ARG A 130 8.26 -44.34 20.55
C ARG A 130 9.46 -43.40 20.45
N VAL A 131 10.63 -43.80 20.97
CA VAL A 131 11.87 -43.00 20.86
C VAL A 131 12.37 -42.98 19.43
N ALA A 132 12.43 -44.14 18.76
CA ALA A 132 12.82 -44.21 17.35
C ALA A 132 11.89 -43.36 16.46
N LEU A 133 10.58 -43.39 16.74
CA LEU A 133 9.59 -42.54 16.05
C LEU A 133 9.83 -41.05 16.30
N ASP A 134 10.13 -40.65 17.55
CA ASP A 134 10.39 -39.27 17.93
C ASP A 134 11.59 -38.70 17.16
N GLU A 135 12.70 -39.43 17.16
CA GLU A 135 13.95 -39.06 16.47
C GLU A 135 13.80 -39.08 14.95
N ALA A 136 13.07 -40.06 14.41
CA ALA A 136 12.88 -40.20 12.99
C ALA A 136 12.03 -39.08 12.39
N TYR A 137 10.99 -38.61 13.11
CA TYR A 137 9.97 -37.72 12.58
C TYR A 137 9.71 -36.46 13.41
N VAL A 138 9.36 -36.60 14.70
CA VAL A 138 8.84 -35.49 15.53
C VAL A 138 9.91 -34.41 15.74
N GLN A 139 11.13 -34.80 16.11
CA GLN A 139 12.24 -33.87 16.31
C GLN A 139 12.69 -33.20 15.01
N LYS A 140 12.35 -33.78 13.85
CA LYS A 140 12.66 -33.22 12.53
C LYS A 140 11.58 -32.29 11.98
N LEU A 141 10.48 -32.11 12.70
CA LEU A 141 9.51 -31.06 12.39
C LEU A 141 10.20 -29.70 12.53
N SER A 142 9.93 -28.78 11.60
CA SER A 142 10.67 -27.52 11.51
C SER A 142 10.66 -26.71 12.80
N ALA A 143 9.53 -26.66 13.50
CA ALA A 143 9.39 -25.96 14.78
C ALA A 143 10.24 -26.60 15.89
N GLN A 144 10.36 -27.94 15.91
CA GLN A 144 11.16 -28.65 16.91
C GLN A 144 12.66 -28.57 16.60
N ALA A 145 13.02 -28.65 15.31
CA ALA A 145 14.40 -28.65 14.87
C ALA A 145 15.05 -27.25 14.91
N LEU A 146 14.30 -26.20 14.56
CA LEU A 146 14.84 -24.85 14.33
C LEU A 146 14.10 -23.75 15.09
N GLY A 147 13.05 -24.08 15.85
CA GLY A 147 12.38 -23.14 16.75
C GLY A 147 13.22 -22.87 18.00
N LEU A 148 12.93 -21.75 18.67
CA LEU A 148 13.61 -21.40 19.90
C LEU A 148 12.90 -22.07 21.07
N VAL A 149 13.49 -23.12 21.63
CA VAL A 149 12.96 -23.82 22.81
C VAL A 149 13.57 -23.21 24.08
N PRO A 150 12.78 -22.58 24.97
CA PRO A 150 13.29 -21.94 26.18
C PRO A 150 14.11 -22.85 27.10
N ALA A 151 13.72 -24.11 27.25
CA ALA A 151 14.46 -25.10 28.04
C ALA A 151 15.86 -25.44 27.47
N HIS A 152 16.05 -25.25 26.16
CA HIS A 152 17.23 -25.69 25.42
C HIS A 152 17.69 -24.61 24.43
N LEU A 153 18.21 -23.50 24.98
CA LEU A 153 18.72 -22.41 24.16
C LEU A 153 19.95 -22.84 23.38
N THR A 154 19.92 -22.63 22.06
CA THR A 154 21.09 -22.81 21.20
C THR A 154 21.30 -21.55 20.36
N LEU A 155 22.55 -21.26 20.00
CA LEU A 155 22.87 -20.00 19.33
C LEU A 155 22.20 -19.86 17.96
N HIS A 156 22.07 -20.96 17.21
CA HIS A 156 21.42 -20.93 15.90
C HIS A 156 19.90 -20.74 16.03
N THR A 157 19.26 -21.30 17.06
CA THR A 157 17.81 -21.15 17.28
C THR A 157 17.40 -19.73 17.66
N LEU A 158 18.32 -18.89 18.17
CA LEU A 158 18.06 -17.45 18.37
C LEU A 158 17.85 -16.67 17.06
N ILE A 159 18.27 -17.24 15.94
CA ILE A 159 18.11 -16.63 14.60
C ILE A 159 17.07 -17.39 13.78
N SER A 160 17.18 -18.73 13.70
CA SER A 160 16.34 -19.52 12.79
C SER A 160 14.86 -19.43 13.10
N TYR A 161 14.49 -19.30 14.38
CA TYR A 161 13.09 -19.22 14.79
C TYR A 161 12.34 -18.03 14.17
N GLN A 162 13.07 -16.94 13.87
CA GLN A 162 12.51 -15.71 13.30
C GLN A 162 11.95 -15.93 11.89
N PHE A 163 12.37 -17.00 11.20
CA PHE A 163 11.97 -17.30 9.82
C PHE A 163 10.91 -18.40 9.73
N LEU A 164 10.61 -19.10 10.84
CA LEU A 164 9.59 -20.15 10.90
C LEU A 164 8.21 -19.56 11.17
N HIS A 165 7.16 -20.17 10.62
CA HIS A 165 5.79 -19.72 10.82
C HIS A 165 4.84 -20.89 11.08
N GLY A 166 3.89 -20.71 12.00
CA GLY A 166 2.91 -21.74 12.38
C GLY A 166 1.78 -21.98 11.38
N GLY A 167 1.77 -21.27 10.24
CA GLY A 167 0.75 -21.42 9.19
C GLY A 167 0.67 -20.20 8.28
N TRP A 168 -0.16 -20.30 7.23
CA TRP A 168 -0.31 -19.24 6.22
C TRP A 168 -0.76 -17.90 6.80
N GLY A 169 -1.76 -17.89 7.70
CA GLY A 169 -2.24 -16.66 8.33
C GLY A 169 -1.14 -15.96 9.15
N HIS A 170 -0.34 -16.74 9.88
CA HIS A 170 0.79 -16.21 10.64
C HIS A 170 1.88 -15.64 9.72
N LEU A 171 2.23 -16.34 8.63
CA LEU A 171 3.18 -15.84 7.63
C LEU A 171 2.69 -14.54 6.98
N LEU A 172 1.49 -14.54 6.40
CA LEU A 172 0.96 -13.38 5.68
C LEU A 172 0.83 -12.15 6.59
N GLY A 173 0.40 -12.35 7.84
CA GLY A 173 0.38 -11.29 8.84
C GLY A 173 1.77 -10.69 9.09
N ASN A 174 2.77 -11.54 9.34
CA ASN A 174 4.14 -11.09 9.55
C ASN A 174 4.72 -10.38 8.32
N LEU A 175 4.51 -10.91 7.12
CA LEU A 175 5.00 -10.28 5.88
C LEU A 175 4.38 -8.90 5.65
N LEU A 176 3.09 -8.74 5.95
CA LEU A 176 2.41 -7.44 5.86
C LEU A 176 3.03 -6.43 6.82
N PHE A 177 3.16 -6.75 8.11
CA PHE A 177 3.73 -5.81 9.09
C PHE A 177 5.22 -5.56 8.85
N LEU A 178 5.98 -6.58 8.44
CA LEU A 178 7.38 -6.45 8.04
C LEU A 178 7.51 -5.49 6.86
N PHE A 179 6.65 -5.57 5.85
CA PHE A 179 6.68 -4.64 4.74
C PHE A 179 6.44 -3.19 5.20
N LEU A 180 5.40 -2.97 6.00
CA LEU A 180 4.97 -1.63 6.43
C LEU A 180 6.00 -0.94 7.34
N LEU A 181 6.47 -1.65 8.36
CA LEU A 181 7.44 -1.12 9.32
C LEU A 181 8.85 -1.18 8.75
N GLY A 182 9.21 -2.31 8.13
CA GLY A 182 10.53 -2.54 7.54
C GLY A 182 10.87 -1.54 6.44
N PHE A 183 9.94 -1.24 5.53
CA PHE A 183 10.17 -0.19 4.51
C PHE A 183 10.62 1.13 5.13
N THR A 184 9.91 1.55 6.18
CA THR A 184 10.14 2.87 6.77
C THR A 184 11.40 2.89 7.63
N VAL A 185 11.63 1.84 8.42
CA VAL A 185 12.83 1.72 9.27
C VAL A 185 14.09 1.44 8.44
N GLU A 186 14.00 0.69 7.35
CA GLU A 186 15.11 0.47 6.40
C GLU A 186 15.50 1.77 5.70
N LYS A 187 14.53 2.59 5.28
CA LYS A 187 14.81 3.92 4.74
C LYS A 187 15.52 4.79 5.79
N ALA A 188 15.21 4.62 7.07
CA ALA A 188 15.78 5.42 8.15
C ALA A 188 17.20 5.01 8.57
N LEU A 189 17.47 3.71 8.64
CA LEU A 189 18.76 3.16 9.08
C LEU A 189 19.72 2.88 7.91
N GLY A 190 19.19 2.67 6.71
CA GLY A 190 19.88 2.07 5.58
C GLY A 190 19.95 0.54 5.68
N ALA A 191 20.10 -0.12 4.53
CA ALA A 191 20.03 -1.58 4.35
C ALA A 191 20.83 -2.39 5.39
N ALA A 192 22.14 -2.16 5.51
CA ALA A 192 23.00 -2.97 6.38
C ALA A 192 22.65 -2.84 7.88
N ARG A 193 22.38 -1.62 8.35
CA ARG A 193 22.02 -1.37 9.75
C ARG A 193 20.64 -1.91 10.07
N PHE A 194 19.71 -1.80 9.12
CA PHE A 194 18.38 -2.39 9.24
C PHE A 194 18.43 -3.91 9.38
N LEU A 195 19.24 -4.62 8.57
CA LEU A 195 19.39 -6.07 8.69
C LEU A 195 19.88 -6.47 10.08
N VAL A 196 20.95 -5.81 10.56
CA VAL A 196 21.51 -6.07 11.89
C VAL A 196 20.49 -5.76 12.99
N ALA A 197 19.80 -4.62 12.88
CA ALA A 197 18.76 -4.22 13.81
C ALA A 197 17.61 -5.23 13.88
N TYR A 198 17.13 -5.71 12.74
CA TYR A 198 16.08 -6.73 12.66
C TYR A 198 16.49 -8.02 13.39
N LEU A 199 17.67 -8.55 13.08
CA LEU A 199 18.16 -9.80 13.69
C LEU A 199 18.40 -9.65 15.19
N LEU A 200 18.97 -8.51 15.63
CA LEU A 200 19.20 -8.24 17.06
C LEU A 200 17.89 -8.08 17.83
N CYS A 201 16.90 -7.38 17.28
CA CYS A 201 15.57 -7.30 17.87
C CYS A 201 14.94 -8.68 18.06
N GLY A 202 15.07 -9.56 17.07
CA GLY A 202 14.62 -10.94 17.19
C GLY A 202 15.39 -11.71 18.26
N ILE A 203 16.72 -11.66 18.27
CA ILE A 203 17.53 -12.34 19.30
C ILE A 203 17.12 -11.88 20.71
N LEU A 204 17.01 -10.57 20.94
CA LEU A 204 16.61 -10.01 22.23
C LEU A 204 15.17 -10.37 22.59
N SER A 205 14.26 -10.37 21.62
CA SER A 205 12.88 -10.84 21.79
C SER A 205 12.81 -12.29 22.25
N GLY A 206 13.55 -13.19 21.60
CA GLY A 206 13.64 -14.60 21.95
C GLY A 206 14.25 -14.83 23.33
N LEU A 207 15.29 -14.07 23.69
CA LEU A 207 15.90 -14.13 25.02
C LEU A 207 14.94 -13.67 26.12
N VAL A 208 14.19 -12.59 25.90
CA VAL A 208 13.16 -12.15 26.84
C VAL A 208 12.08 -13.22 26.99
N PHE A 209 11.61 -13.81 25.89
CA PHE A 209 10.65 -14.91 25.98
C PHE A 209 11.19 -16.09 26.80
N ALA A 210 12.43 -16.52 26.54
CA ALA A 210 13.05 -17.61 27.28
C ALA A 210 13.22 -17.31 28.78
N ALA A 211 13.52 -16.06 29.14
CA ALA A 211 13.65 -15.63 30.52
C ALA A 211 12.31 -15.65 31.29
N PHE A 212 11.19 -15.39 30.61
CA PHE A 212 9.84 -15.41 31.20
C PHE A 212 9.15 -16.76 31.12
N SER A 213 9.71 -17.73 30.40
CA SER A 213 9.20 -19.10 30.31
C SER A 213 10.32 -20.13 30.49
N PRO A 214 11.11 -20.04 31.58
CA PRO A 214 12.25 -20.92 31.80
C PRO A 214 11.74 -22.37 31.94
N GLY A 215 12.31 -23.27 31.15
CA GLY A 215 11.92 -24.69 31.16
C GLY A 215 10.75 -25.07 30.26
N SER A 216 10.12 -24.12 29.55
CA SER A 216 9.12 -24.47 28.53
C SER A 216 9.75 -25.26 27.38
N LEU A 217 9.10 -26.35 26.98
CA LEU A 217 9.49 -27.19 25.85
C LEU A 217 8.77 -26.80 24.55
N THR A 218 7.87 -25.83 24.61
CA THR A 218 7.13 -25.34 23.44
C THR A 218 8.03 -24.42 22.62
N PRO A 219 8.33 -24.76 21.35
CA PRO A 219 9.19 -23.93 20.52
C PRO A 219 8.50 -22.62 20.14
N LEU A 220 9.23 -21.51 20.30
CA LEU A 220 8.87 -20.22 19.73
C LEU A 220 9.20 -20.22 18.23
N VAL A 221 8.26 -19.76 17.41
CA VAL A 221 8.44 -19.53 15.97
C VAL A 221 7.79 -18.22 15.57
N GLY A 222 8.39 -17.49 14.62
CA GLY A 222 7.79 -16.31 14.02
C GLY A 222 8.69 -15.09 13.99
N ALA A 223 8.56 -14.31 12.90
CA ALA A 223 9.21 -13.01 12.73
C ALA A 223 8.63 -11.92 13.64
N SER A 224 7.50 -12.17 14.30
CA SER A 224 6.71 -11.18 15.03
C SER A 224 7.48 -10.47 16.14
N GLY A 225 8.40 -11.16 16.83
CA GLY A 225 9.30 -10.56 17.82
C GLY A 225 10.22 -9.50 17.23
N ALA A 226 10.87 -9.80 16.10
CA ALA A 226 11.71 -8.85 15.37
C ALA A 226 10.89 -7.68 14.81
N ILE A 227 9.70 -7.95 14.26
CA ILE A 227 8.76 -6.94 13.75
C ILE A 227 8.28 -6.02 14.88
N SER A 228 8.01 -6.55 16.07
CA SER A 228 7.71 -5.75 17.26
C SER A 228 8.87 -4.81 17.62
N GLY A 229 10.11 -5.26 17.45
CA GLY A 229 11.27 -4.39 17.54
C GLY A 229 11.30 -3.30 16.48
N LEU A 230 10.95 -3.60 15.23
CA LEU A 230 10.79 -2.56 14.22
C LEU A 230 9.70 -1.54 14.60
N MET A 231 8.61 -1.97 15.24
CA MET A 231 7.60 -1.07 15.80
C MET A 231 8.19 -0.16 16.89
N GLY A 232 8.96 -0.73 17.82
CA GLY A 232 9.67 0.04 18.85
C GLY A 232 10.62 1.09 18.25
N MET A 233 11.39 0.70 17.23
CA MET A 233 12.24 1.63 16.47
C MET A 233 11.44 2.72 15.78
N TYR A 234 10.36 2.34 15.09
CA TYR A 234 9.47 3.26 14.40
C TYR A 234 8.94 4.33 15.37
N VAL A 235 8.43 3.92 16.52
CA VAL A 235 7.93 4.85 17.54
C VAL A 235 9.05 5.73 18.10
N ALA A 236 10.22 5.17 18.37
CA ALA A 236 11.37 5.94 18.85
C ALA A 236 11.87 6.97 17.84
N ILE A 237 11.78 6.68 16.53
CA ILE A 237 12.19 7.57 15.44
C ILE A 237 11.16 8.67 15.19
N TYR A 238 9.86 8.33 15.14
CA TYR A 238 8.80 9.23 14.70
C TYR A 238 8.03 9.92 15.85
N GLY A 239 7.98 9.31 17.03
CA GLY A 239 7.40 9.88 18.24
C GLY A 239 5.99 10.46 18.05
N LEU A 240 5.85 11.76 18.32
CA LEU A 240 4.59 12.51 18.25
C LEU A 240 4.23 13.02 16.83
N ARG A 241 5.07 12.76 15.82
CA ARG A 241 4.81 13.26 14.47
C ARG A 241 3.57 12.59 13.87
N LYS A 242 2.70 13.41 13.27
CA LYS A 242 1.45 12.96 12.65
C LYS A 242 1.76 12.32 11.29
N ILE A 243 1.61 11.00 11.24
CA ILE A 243 1.80 10.18 10.05
C ILE A 243 0.44 9.88 9.41
N ARG A 244 0.42 9.63 8.10
CA ARG A 244 -0.81 9.21 7.40
C ARG A 244 -1.07 7.74 7.69
N PHE A 245 -2.30 7.43 8.08
CA PHE A 245 -2.81 6.08 8.22
C PHE A 245 -3.89 5.84 7.19
N PHE A 246 -3.71 4.83 6.35
CA PHE A 246 -4.78 4.25 5.56
C PHE A 246 -5.69 3.45 6.48
N TYR A 247 -7.00 3.61 6.36
CA TYR A 247 -7.94 2.69 7.00
C TYR A 247 -8.95 2.12 6.01
N PHE A 248 -9.29 0.87 6.24
CA PHE A 248 -10.28 0.12 5.48
C PHE A 248 -11.37 -0.41 6.41
N LEU A 249 -12.60 0.06 6.16
CA LEU A 249 -13.82 -0.33 6.85
C LEU A 249 -14.83 -0.86 5.81
N GLY A 250 -14.50 -2.00 5.18
CA GLY A 250 -15.34 -2.63 4.16
C GLY A 250 -15.40 -1.81 2.88
N VAL A 251 -16.54 -1.18 2.58
CA VAL A 251 -16.69 -0.32 1.40
C VAL A 251 -16.11 1.10 1.58
N TYR A 252 -15.81 1.49 2.83
CA TYR A 252 -15.23 2.81 3.13
C TYR A 252 -13.72 2.70 3.31
N PHE A 253 -12.97 3.46 2.51
CA PHE A 253 -11.53 3.61 2.64
C PHE A 253 -11.15 5.08 2.58
N ASN A 254 -10.30 5.52 3.51
CA ASN A 254 -9.78 6.88 3.52
C ASN A 254 -8.45 6.93 4.29
N TYR A 255 -7.86 8.12 4.37
CA TYR A 255 -6.65 8.38 5.12
C TYR A 255 -6.93 9.34 6.28
N PHE A 256 -6.40 9.04 7.46
CA PHE A 256 -6.35 10.00 8.57
C PHE A 256 -4.91 10.27 8.99
N ARG A 257 -4.67 11.36 9.74
CA ARG A 257 -3.35 11.66 10.30
C ARG A 257 -3.38 11.53 11.80
N ALA A 258 -2.54 10.66 12.36
CA ALA A 258 -2.38 10.50 13.80
C ALA A 258 -0.89 10.35 14.16
N PRO A 259 -0.49 10.62 15.42
CA PRO A 259 0.88 10.40 15.85
C PRO A 259 1.33 8.96 15.60
N ALA A 260 2.59 8.73 15.22
CA ALA A 260 3.16 7.39 15.14
C ALA A 260 2.98 6.61 16.45
N LEU A 261 3.05 7.31 17.59
CA LEU A 261 2.75 6.78 18.91
C LEU A 261 1.36 6.14 19.03
N ALA A 262 0.37 6.55 18.22
CA ALA A 262 -0.98 5.99 18.26
C ALA A 262 -1.07 4.53 17.78
N LEU A 263 -0.05 4.02 17.08
CA LEU A 263 0.08 2.59 16.78
C LEU A 263 0.23 1.75 18.05
N LEU A 264 0.90 2.27 19.08
CA LEU A 264 1.19 1.52 20.30
C LEU A 264 -0.07 1.14 21.08
N PRO A 265 -0.98 2.06 21.46
CA PRO A 265 -2.19 1.69 22.20
C PRO A 265 -3.11 0.76 21.41
N VAL A 266 -3.19 0.92 20.08
CA VAL A 266 -4.04 0.08 19.23
C VAL A 266 -3.49 -1.34 19.14
N TRP A 267 -2.19 -1.48 18.87
CA TRP A 267 -1.54 -2.79 18.81
C TRP A 267 -1.49 -3.47 20.18
N LEU A 268 -1.09 -2.75 21.22
CA LEU A 268 -1.04 -3.26 22.60
C LEU A 268 -2.43 -3.60 23.15
N GLY A 269 -3.45 -2.77 22.85
CA GLY A 269 -4.83 -3.05 23.23
C GLY A 269 -5.38 -4.32 22.58
N LYS A 270 -5.02 -4.57 21.32
CA LYS A 270 -5.34 -5.82 20.61
C LYS A 270 -4.59 -7.01 21.21
N GLU A 271 -3.31 -6.89 21.55
CA GLU A 271 -2.54 -7.95 22.22
C GLU A 271 -3.13 -8.29 23.60
N ILE A 272 -3.47 -7.28 24.42
CA ILE A 272 -4.10 -7.49 25.73
C ILE A 272 -5.48 -8.13 25.58
N TYR A 273 -6.26 -7.67 24.59
CA TYR A 273 -7.57 -8.26 24.30
C TYR A 273 -7.44 -9.73 23.91
N ASP A 274 -6.53 -10.06 22.98
CA ASP A 274 -6.33 -11.45 22.56
C ASP A 274 -5.81 -12.33 23.71
N TYR A 275 -4.93 -11.79 24.56
CA TYR A 275 -4.42 -12.51 25.73
C TYR A 275 -5.54 -12.88 26.73
N TRP A 276 -6.55 -12.01 26.91
CA TRP A 276 -7.63 -12.24 27.89
C TRP A 276 -8.88 -12.91 27.31
N PHE A 277 -9.19 -12.65 26.04
CA PHE A 277 -10.50 -13.01 25.47
C PHE A 277 -10.42 -14.03 24.32
N ALA A 278 -9.26 -14.25 23.71
CA ALA A 278 -9.12 -15.19 22.59
C ALA A 278 -8.65 -16.60 23.02
N GLY A 279 -8.51 -16.86 24.32
CA GLY A 279 -8.07 -18.17 24.86
C GLY A 279 -6.58 -18.46 24.66
N ALA A 280 -6.17 -19.72 24.78
CA ALA A 280 -4.80 -20.18 24.55
C ALA A 280 -4.40 -20.06 23.06
N THR A 281 -4.07 -18.85 22.62
CA THR A 281 -3.80 -18.49 21.22
C THR A 281 -2.42 -18.92 20.71
N GLY A 282 -1.55 -19.47 21.58
CA GLY A 282 -0.17 -19.81 21.23
C GLY A 282 0.71 -18.59 20.89
N VAL A 283 0.26 -17.38 21.23
CA VAL A 283 0.97 -16.12 20.98
C VAL A 283 1.95 -15.81 22.12
N ALA A 284 3.20 -15.54 21.76
CA ALA A 284 4.27 -15.24 22.71
C ALA A 284 4.33 -13.74 23.06
N TYR A 285 3.36 -13.25 23.83
CA TYR A 285 3.24 -11.83 24.20
C TYR A 285 4.52 -11.23 24.81
N MET A 286 5.23 -12.00 25.64
CA MET A 286 6.51 -11.57 26.24
C MET A 286 7.62 -11.41 25.20
N ALA A 287 7.62 -12.23 24.14
CA ALA A 287 8.52 -12.05 23.01
C ALA A 287 8.25 -10.71 22.32
N HIS A 288 6.98 -10.37 22.08
CA HIS A 288 6.62 -9.11 21.44
C HIS A 288 7.02 -7.90 22.28
N ALA A 289 6.77 -7.93 23.60
CA ALA A 289 7.18 -6.87 24.51
C ALA A 289 8.71 -6.70 24.53
N GLY A 290 9.45 -7.82 24.60
CA GLY A 290 10.92 -7.82 24.55
C GLY A 290 11.46 -7.23 23.26
N GLY A 291 10.87 -7.61 22.11
CA GLY A 291 11.21 -7.05 20.80
C GLY A 291 11.00 -5.53 20.77
N LEU A 292 9.83 -5.06 21.18
CA LEU A 292 9.47 -3.63 21.20
C LEU A 292 10.44 -2.79 22.02
N LEU A 293 10.75 -3.24 23.24
CA LEU A 293 11.70 -2.57 24.12
C LEU A 293 13.12 -2.61 23.55
N ALA A 294 13.54 -3.73 22.96
CA ALA A 294 14.84 -3.85 22.31
C ALA A 294 14.98 -2.85 21.16
N GLY A 295 13.97 -2.75 20.28
CA GLY A 295 13.99 -1.81 19.17
C GLY A 295 14.05 -0.35 19.60
N ALA A 296 13.18 0.04 20.54
CA ALA A 296 13.18 1.39 21.10
C ALA A 296 14.52 1.71 21.81
N GLY A 297 15.04 0.75 22.58
CA GLY A 297 16.32 0.85 23.27
C GLY A 297 17.51 1.01 22.32
N LEU A 298 17.57 0.23 21.24
CA LEU A 298 18.62 0.36 20.22
C LEU A 298 18.65 1.77 19.62
N VAL A 299 17.49 2.34 19.27
CA VAL A 299 17.41 3.72 18.76
C VAL A 299 17.82 4.73 19.85
N GLY A 300 17.38 4.52 21.09
CA GLY A 300 17.75 5.38 22.22
C GLY A 300 19.25 5.39 22.53
N LEU A 301 19.89 4.23 22.48
CA LEU A 301 21.32 4.04 22.78
C LEU A 301 22.23 4.63 21.69
N PHE A 302 21.92 4.39 20.41
CA PHE A 302 22.79 4.81 19.32
C PHE A 302 22.43 6.18 18.71
N GLY A 303 21.25 6.71 19.05
CA GLY A 303 20.83 8.08 18.76
C GLY A 303 20.89 8.47 17.27
N ARG A 304 21.01 9.79 17.01
CA ARG A 304 21.02 10.37 15.64
C ARG A 304 22.19 9.89 14.77
N SER A 305 23.26 9.38 15.37
CA SER A 305 24.47 8.92 14.67
C SER A 305 24.25 7.62 13.90
N TRP A 306 23.27 6.82 14.32
CA TRP A 306 22.96 5.51 13.74
C TRP A 306 21.94 5.57 12.62
N LEU A 307 21.03 6.54 12.71
CA LEU A 307 20.21 6.98 11.59
C LEU A 307 21.16 7.48 10.49
N GLN A 308 20.91 7.14 9.22
CA GLN A 308 21.67 7.77 8.15
C GLN A 308 21.38 9.28 8.20
N VAL A 309 22.30 10.08 8.76
CA VAL A 309 22.21 11.54 8.80
C VAL A 309 22.18 12.04 7.37
N ARG A 310 20.98 12.14 6.83
CA ARG A 310 20.63 12.89 5.65
C ARG A 310 19.33 13.56 6.00
N GLU A 311 19.25 14.85 5.78
CA GLU A 311 18.09 15.73 5.95
C GLU A 311 16.86 15.32 5.08
N VAL A 312 16.79 14.05 4.65
CA VAL A 312 15.91 13.44 3.66
C VAL A 312 14.80 12.60 4.32
N PHE A 313 14.76 12.53 5.66
CA PHE A 313 13.69 11.80 6.38
C PHE A 313 12.28 12.37 6.12
N PHE A 314 12.22 13.61 5.63
CA PHE A 314 11.05 14.17 4.97
C PHE A 314 11.51 14.62 3.58
N GLU A 315 11.50 13.70 2.61
CA GLU A 315 11.17 14.15 1.26
C GLU A 315 9.79 14.81 1.41
N GLY A 316 9.78 16.15 1.46
CA GLY A 316 8.58 16.89 1.09
C GLY A 316 8.08 16.35 -0.25
N PRO A 317 6.78 16.49 -0.56
CA PRO A 317 6.22 15.94 -1.80
C PRO A 317 7.19 16.20 -2.95
N GLU A 318 7.50 15.16 -3.73
CA GLU A 318 8.37 15.25 -4.91
C GLU A 318 8.09 16.58 -5.65
N PRO A 319 9.08 17.28 -6.24
CA PRO A 319 8.87 18.60 -6.81
C PRO A 319 7.62 18.70 -7.70
N GLU A 320 7.31 17.63 -8.42
CA GLU A 320 6.11 17.47 -9.25
C GLU A 320 4.81 17.34 -8.42
N GLN A 321 4.81 16.58 -7.32
CA GLN A 321 3.68 16.48 -6.37
C GLN A 321 3.49 17.75 -5.55
N ALA A 322 4.56 18.46 -5.20
CA ALA A 322 4.50 19.77 -4.53
C ALA A 322 3.93 20.83 -5.47
N GLN A 323 4.32 20.79 -6.74
CA GLN A 323 3.77 21.63 -7.79
C GLN A 323 2.28 21.35 -8.00
N ASP A 324 1.86 20.09 -8.05
CA ASP A 324 0.45 19.72 -8.19
C ASP A 324 -0.38 20.11 -6.96
N ALA A 325 0.14 19.91 -5.73
CA ALA A 325 -0.56 20.32 -4.51
C ALA A 325 -0.74 21.85 -4.43
N ARG A 326 0.29 22.62 -4.81
CA ARG A 326 0.21 24.10 -4.90
C ARG A 326 -0.80 24.55 -5.94
N PHE A 327 -0.82 23.89 -7.10
CA PHE A 327 -1.82 24.14 -8.14
C PHE A 327 -3.23 23.84 -7.63
N THR A 328 -3.48 22.66 -7.06
CA THR A 328 -4.81 22.27 -6.54
C THR A 328 -5.31 23.24 -5.47
N ALA A 329 -4.45 23.62 -4.52
CA ALA A 329 -4.82 24.55 -3.45
C ALA A 329 -5.13 25.95 -3.98
N GLY A 330 -4.25 26.50 -4.83
CA GLY A 330 -4.47 27.81 -5.43
C GLY A 330 -5.67 27.83 -6.37
N TYR A 331 -5.89 26.77 -7.15
CA TYR A 331 -7.05 26.62 -8.01
C TYR A 331 -8.35 26.54 -7.21
N ALA A 332 -8.39 25.76 -6.12
CA ALA A 332 -9.53 25.69 -5.23
C ALA A 332 -9.83 27.05 -4.58
N GLN A 333 -8.80 27.80 -4.20
CA GLN A 333 -8.95 29.17 -3.69
C GLN A 333 -9.55 30.11 -4.75
N ALA A 334 -9.05 30.06 -5.99
CA ALA A 334 -9.58 30.85 -7.10
C ALA A 334 -11.04 30.52 -7.42
N MET A 335 -11.39 29.23 -7.42
CA MET A 335 -12.77 28.76 -7.60
C MET A 335 -13.68 29.18 -6.44
N ALA A 336 -13.19 29.20 -5.20
CA ALA A 336 -13.97 29.66 -4.05
C ALA A 336 -14.27 31.16 -4.14
N SER A 337 -13.29 31.98 -4.56
CA SER A 337 -13.50 33.41 -4.83
C SER A 337 -14.53 33.62 -5.96
N LEU A 338 -14.47 32.81 -7.02
CA LEU A 338 -15.46 32.82 -8.10
C LEU A 338 -16.87 32.49 -7.59
N GLY A 339 -17.01 31.46 -6.74
CA GLY A 339 -18.27 31.07 -6.12
C GLY A 339 -18.87 32.12 -5.18
N ARG A 340 -18.02 32.95 -4.55
CA ARG A 340 -18.43 34.13 -3.78
C ARG A 340 -18.67 35.38 -4.62
N MET A 341 -18.62 35.27 -5.96
CA MET A 341 -18.76 36.39 -6.90
C MET A 341 -17.67 37.47 -6.77
N GLU A 342 -16.52 37.13 -6.20
CA GLU A 342 -15.34 38.02 -6.08
C GLU A 342 -14.52 37.99 -7.38
N PHE A 343 -15.10 38.44 -8.50
CA PHE A 343 -14.54 38.23 -9.85
C PHE A 343 -13.14 38.83 -10.06
N ASP A 344 -12.87 40.02 -9.53
CA ASP A 344 -11.53 40.64 -9.63
C ASP A 344 -10.46 39.87 -8.86
N LEU A 345 -10.81 39.35 -7.68
CA LEU A 345 -9.91 38.53 -6.88
C LEU A 345 -9.66 37.19 -7.56
N ALA A 346 -10.71 36.53 -8.05
CA ALA A 346 -10.61 35.29 -8.80
C ALA A 346 -9.72 35.46 -10.04
N ARG A 347 -9.89 36.56 -10.79
CA ARG A 347 -9.06 36.89 -11.95
C ARG A 347 -7.58 36.98 -11.58
N ARG A 348 -7.22 37.78 -10.56
CA ARG A 348 -5.83 37.90 -10.10
C ARG A 348 -5.24 36.56 -9.64
N GLN A 349 -6.04 35.73 -8.97
CA GLN A 349 -5.61 34.39 -8.53
C GLN A 349 -5.35 33.45 -9.71
N PHE A 350 -6.22 33.46 -10.73
CA PHE A 350 -5.99 32.67 -11.96
C PHE A 350 -4.80 33.20 -12.79
N GLU A 351 -4.59 34.51 -12.87
CA GLU A 351 -3.42 35.12 -13.53
C GLU A 351 -2.12 34.68 -12.83
N ALA A 352 -2.08 34.74 -11.49
CA ALA A 352 -0.93 34.30 -10.70
C ALA A 352 -0.65 32.79 -10.87
N LEU A 353 -1.69 31.95 -10.91
CA LEU A 353 -1.56 30.53 -11.21
C LEU A 353 -1.02 30.31 -12.62
N ARG A 354 -1.53 31.04 -13.60
CA ARG A 354 -1.12 30.86 -15.01
C ARG A 354 0.34 31.24 -15.23
N ALA A 355 0.86 32.23 -14.51
CA ALA A 355 2.29 32.58 -14.56
C ALA A 355 3.21 31.42 -14.11
N HIS A 356 2.74 30.57 -13.19
CA HIS A 356 3.51 29.43 -12.67
C HIS A 356 3.19 28.12 -13.40
N TYR A 357 2.00 28.01 -14.01
CA TYR A 357 1.48 26.80 -14.64
C TYR A 357 0.91 27.09 -16.04
N PRO A 358 1.73 27.57 -17.00
CA PRO A 358 1.25 28.04 -18.31
C PRO A 358 0.60 26.95 -19.16
N ASP A 359 1.01 25.69 -18.98
CA ASP A 359 0.53 24.55 -19.78
C ASP A 359 -0.84 24.00 -19.36
N ARG A 360 -1.48 24.58 -18.32
CA ARG A 360 -2.79 24.14 -17.81
C ARG A 360 -3.92 24.91 -18.54
N PRO A 361 -4.58 24.34 -19.57
CA PRO A 361 -5.53 25.06 -20.43
C PRO A 361 -6.79 25.52 -19.68
N ILE A 362 -7.12 24.88 -18.55
CA ILE A 362 -8.27 25.25 -17.72
C ILE A 362 -8.14 26.66 -17.14
N LEU A 363 -6.92 27.13 -16.89
CA LEU A 363 -6.68 28.50 -16.39
C LEU A 363 -7.03 29.54 -17.46
N LEU A 364 -6.62 29.31 -18.71
CA LEU A 364 -6.96 30.17 -19.84
C LEU A 364 -8.47 30.25 -20.04
N ARG A 365 -9.18 29.12 -19.92
CA ARG A 365 -10.65 29.07 -19.98
C ARG A 365 -11.30 29.96 -18.92
N HIS A 366 -10.88 29.87 -17.66
CA HIS A 366 -11.46 30.69 -16.58
C HIS A 366 -11.15 32.18 -16.77
N LEU A 367 -9.93 32.51 -17.18
CA LEU A 367 -9.56 33.91 -17.47
C LEU A 367 -10.38 34.48 -18.62
N TYR A 368 -10.59 33.72 -19.69
CA TYR A 368 -11.47 34.13 -20.80
C TYR A 368 -12.91 34.37 -20.31
N GLN A 369 -13.48 33.46 -19.52
CA GLN A 369 -14.85 33.61 -19.01
C GLN A 369 -15.00 34.81 -18.07
N LEU A 370 -13.96 35.13 -17.28
CA LEU A 370 -13.93 36.33 -16.46
C LEU A 370 -13.78 37.61 -17.30
N ALA A 371 -12.92 37.58 -18.32
CA ALA A 371 -12.74 38.72 -19.22
C ALA A 371 -14.00 39.04 -20.04
N LYS A 372 -14.81 38.01 -20.35
CA LYS A 372 -16.12 38.16 -20.99
C LYS A 372 -17.09 39.05 -20.21
N LEU A 373 -16.96 39.16 -18.89
CA LEU A 373 -17.78 40.07 -18.08
C LEU A 373 -17.48 41.55 -18.37
N ARG A 374 -16.34 41.84 -19.02
CA ARG A 374 -15.89 43.19 -19.41
C ARG A 374 -15.40 43.21 -20.87
N PRO A 375 -16.32 43.08 -21.85
CA PRO A 375 -15.97 43.08 -23.27
C PRO A 375 -15.33 44.40 -23.74
N ASP A 376 -15.51 45.47 -22.97
CA ASP A 376 -14.92 46.79 -23.18
C ASP A 376 -13.40 46.82 -22.96
N LEU A 377 -12.82 45.80 -22.33
CA LEU A 377 -11.38 45.74 -22.06
C LEU A 377 -10.64 44.92 -23.13
N PRO A 378 -9.42 45.34 -23.54
CA PRO A 378 -8.65 44.65 -24.57
C PRO A 378 -8.26 43.23 -24.17
N ALA A 379 -8.19 42.95 -22.86
CA ALA A 379 -7.88 41.62 -22.33
C ALA A 379 -8.84 40.53 -22.84
N TYR A 380 -10.11 40.86 -23.09
CA TYR A 380 -11.07 39.89 -23.63
C TYR A 380 -10.68 39.43 -25.04
N ARG A 381 -10.28 40.37 -25.91
CA ARG A 381 -9.78 40.06 -27.26
C ARG A 381 -8.51 39.22 -27.21
N GLU A 382 -7.53 39.60 -26.40
CA GLU A 382 -6.26 38.87 -26.33
C GLU A 382 -6.45 37.44 -25.82
N LEU A 383 -7.25 37.24 -24.76
CA LEU A 383 -7.55 35.90 -24.25
C LEU A 383 -8.38 35.07 -25.24
N ALA A 384 -9.26 35.69 -26.03
CA ALA A 384 -9.98 35.01 -27.11
C ALA A 384 -9.01 34.49 -28.18
N ARG A 385 -8.07 35.34 -28.63
CA ARG A 385 -7.04 34.98 -29.62
C ARG A 385 -6.12 33.88 -29.13
N GLU A 386 -5.67 33.98 -27.88
CA GLU A 386 -4.85 32.94 -27.25
C GLU A 386 -5.61 31.62 -27.16
N TRP A 387 -6.88 31.64 -26.77
CA TRP A 387 -7.67 30.41 -26.64
C TRP A 387 -7.99 29.79 -28.00
N MET A 388 -8.28 30.60 -29.02
CA MET A 388 -8.40 30.15 -30.41
C MET A 388 -7.12 29.46 -30.91
N ALA A 389 -5.95 30.05 -30.65
CA ALA A 389 -4.66 29.49 -31.05
C ALA A 389 -4.34 28.18 -30.29
N GLU A 390 -4.62 28.11 -28.99
CA GLU A 390 -4.43 26.90 -28.18
C GLU A 390 -5.36 25.75 -28.64
N SER A 391 -6.61 26.08 -29.02
CA SER A 391 -7.53 25.09 -29.61
C SER A 391 -7.00 24.51 -30.92
N LEU A 392 -6.40 25.33 -31.80
CA LEU A 392 -5.75 24.83 -33.01
C LEU A 392 -4.55 23.93 -32.70
N LYS A 393 -3.70 24.33 -31.75
CA LYS A 393 -2.54 23.54 -31.31
C LYS A 393 -2.95 22.16 -30.77
N ARG A 394 -4.12 22.09 -30.12
CA ARG A 394 -4.72 20.85 -29.60
C ARG A 394 -5.57 20.07 -30.62
N GLN A 395 -5.58 20.49 -31.89
CA GLN A 395 -6.38 19.88 -32.96
C GLN A 395 -7.90 19.89 -32.67
N GLN A 396 -8.39 20.98 -32.06
CA GLN A 396 -9.81 21.20 -31.73
C GLN A 396 -10.39 22.39 -32.53
N PRO A 397 -10.50 22.29 -33.87
CA PRO A 397 -10.97 23.38 -34.73
C PRO A 397 -12.41 23.81 -34.44
N GLU A 398 -13.28 22.91 -33.97
CA GLU A 398 -14.66 23.23 -33.58
C GLU A 398 -14.70 24.19 -32.39
N GLN A 399 -13.79 24.01 -31.43
CA GLN A 399 -13.70 24.87 -30.25
C GLN A 399 -13.24 26.28 -30.64
N MET A 400 -12.27 26.39 -31.55
CA MET A 400 -11.84 27.69 -32.07
C MET A 400 -13.02 28.43 -32.73
N ILE A 401 -13.81 27.74 -33.56
CA ILE A 401 -14.99 28.33 -34.20
C ILE A 401 -16.01 28.79 -33.15
N ALA A 402 -16.26 28.00 -32.11
CA ALA A 402 -17.17 28.37 -31.04
C ALA A 402 -16.71 29.64 -30.29
N ILE A 403 -15.42 29.72 -29.94
CA ILE A 403 -14.81 30.90 -29.29
C ILE A 403 -14.97 32.13 -30.20
N TRP A 404 -14.68 31.98 -31.49
CA TRP A 404 -14.81 33.06 -32.46
C TRP A 404 -16.25 33.57 -32.58
N GLN A 405 -17.23 32.67 -32.72
CA GLN A 405 -18.64 33.04 -32.81
C GLN A 405 -19.14 33.74 -31.54
N GLU A 406 -18.69 33.28 -30.38
CA GLU A 406 -19.01 33.89 -29.08
C GLU A 406 -18.40 35.30 -28.96
N PHE A 407 -17.13 35.45 -29.34
CA PHE A 407 -16.44 36.74 -29.33
C PHE A 407 -17.12 37.74 -30.27
N LEU A 408 -17.54 37.31 -31.47
CA LEU A 408 -18.29 38.15 -32.40
C LEU A 408 -19.59 38.72 -31.82
N GLY A 409 -20.22 38.02 -30.87
CA GLY A 409 -21.47 38.45 -30.26
C GLY A 409 -21.30 39.53 -29.19
N GLN A 410 -20.11 39.65 -28.59
CA GLN A 410 -19.92 40.48 -27.39
C GLN A 410 -18.68 41.39 -27.45
N GLY A 411 -17.56 40.92 -27.99
CA GLY A 411 -16.27 41.62 -27.96
C GLY A 411 -15.95 42.44 -29.21
N GLU A 412 -16.42 41.99 -30.38
CA GLU A 412 -16.06 42.57 -31.69
C GLU A 412 -16.41 44.06 -31.81
N ALA A 413 -17.50 44.51 -31.18
CA ALA A 413 -17.92 45.92 -31.22
C ALA A 413 -16.97 46.86 -30.47
N HIS A 414 -16.17 46.34 -29.54
CA HIS A 414 -15.25 47.13 -28.71
C HIS A 414 -13.81 47.01 -29.21
N HIS A 415 -13.33 45.77 -29.37
CA HIS A 415 -11.96 45.46 -29.77
C HIS A 415 -12.01 44.41 -30.88
N PRO A 416 -12.08 44.80 -32.16
CA PRO A 416 -12.24 43.85 -33.26
C PRO A 416 -11.03 42.92 -33.39
N LEU A 417 -11.29 41.69 -33.85
CA LEU A 417 -10.26 40.73 -34.20
C LEU A 417 -9.47 41.17 -35.44
N ALA A 418 -8.26 40.63 -35.59
CA ALA A 418 -7.42 40.93 -36.73
C ALA A 418 -7.87 40.13 -37.98
N PRO A 419 -7.59 40.62 -39.21
CA PRO A 419 -7.87 39.89 -40.45
C PRO A 419 -7.39 38.42 -40.41
N GLU A 420 -6.20 38.16 -39.86
CA GLU A 420 -5.61 36.83 -39.78
C GLU A 420 -6.42 35.86 -38.89
N ASP A 421 -7.07 36.39 -37.84
CA ASP A 421 -7.90 35.57 -36.95
C ASP A 421 -9.16 35.09 -37.68
N HIS A 422 -9.79 35.96 -38.47
CA HIS A 422 -10.92 35.58 -39.34
C HIS A 422 -10.50 34.59 -40.42
N ASN A 423 -9.33 34.79 -41.02
CA ASN A 423 -8.80 33.89 -42.05
C ASN A 423 -8.56 32.47 -41.48
N ARG A 424 -7.97 32.35 -40.28
CA ARG A 424 -7.80 31.06 -39.60
C ARG A 424 -9.13 30.33 -39.37
N VAL A 425 -10.16 31.05 -38.96
CA VAL A 425 -11.51 30.50 -38.76
C VAL A 425 -12.14 30.04 -40.07
N LEU A 426 -11.96 30.79 -41.15
CA LEU A 426 -12.40 30.41 -42.50
C LEU A 426 -11.79 29.07 -42.90
N PHE A 427 -10.46 28.93 -42.81
CA PHE A 427 -9.77 27.68 -43.13
C PHE A 427 -10.27 26.50 -42.30
N ALA A 428 -10.41 26.67 -40.98
CA ALA A 428 -10.91 25.61 -40.11
C ALA A 428 -12.36 25.23 -40.43
N SER A 429 -13.20 26.22 -40.76
CA SER A 429 -14.60 26.00 -41.11
C SER A 429 -14.75 25.27 -42.44
N LEU A 430 -13.93 25.57 -43.45
CA LEU A 430 -13.92 24.83 -44.72
C LEU A 430 -13.52 23.36 -44.53
N ARG A 431 -12.48 23.10 -43.70
CA ARG A 431 -12.06 21.74 -43.38
C ARG A 431 -13.13 20.92 -42.66
N LEU A 432 -13.96 21.58 -41.85
CA LEU A 432 -15.07 20.96 -41.12
C LEU A 432 -16.40 21.02 -41.88
N GLU A 433 -16.40 21.45 -43.15
CA GLU A 433 -17.60 21.59 -43.98
C GLU A 433 -18.67 22.54 -43.40
N GLN A 434 -18.26 23.47 -42.52
CA GLN A 434 -19.14 24.49 -41.93
C GLN A 434 -19.24 25.72 -42.81
N PHE A 435 -19.79 25.56 -44.02
CA PHE A 435 -19.78 26.60 -45.07
C PHE A 435 -20.39 27.93 -44.65
N LYS A 436 -21.51 27.93 -43.92
CA LYS A 436 -22.13 29.17 -43.42
C LYS A 436 -21.18 29.98 -42.51
N VAL A 437 -20.37 29.28 -41.73
CA VAL A 437 -19.38 29.90 -40.83
C VAL A 437 -18.20 30.41 -41.63
N ALA A 438 -17.73 29.64 -42.62
CA ALA A 438 -16.67 30.06 -43.53
C ALA A 438 -17.04 31.33 -44.32
N GLU A 439 -18.26 31.39 -44.87
CA GLU A 439 -18.79 32.58 -45.54
C GLU A 439 -18.87 33.78 -44.59
N LYS A 440 -19.32 33.58 -43.34
CA LYS A 440 -19.36 34.64 -42.33
C LYS A 440 -17.95 35.12 -41.95
N ALA A 441 -16.98 34.22 -41.85
CA ALA A 441 -15.59 34.56 -41.57
C ALA A 441 -14.96 35.36 -42.72
N PHE A 442 -15.29 35.01 -43.97
CA PHE A 442 -14.89 35.77 -45.15
C PHE A 442 -15.43 37.20 -45.13
N GLU A 443 -16.71 37.37 -44.82
CA GLU A 443 -17.33 38.71 -44.74
C GLU A 443 -16.65 39.58 -43.67
N ARG A 444 -16.30 38.99 -42.52
CA ARG A 444 -15.54 39.69 -41.47
C ARG A 444 -14.13 40.04 -41.89
N LEU A 445 -13.42 39.11 -42.53
CA LEU A 445 -12.10 39.35 -43.12
C LEU A 445 -12.14 40.51 -44.13
N ARG A 446 -13.17 40.54 -45.00
CA ARG A 446 -13.38 41.61 -45.98
C ARG A 446 -13.60 42.97 -45.32
N SER A 447 -14.38 43.01 -44.24
CA SER A 447 -14.58 44.24 -43.47
C SER A 447 -13.34 44.72 -42.72
N ALA A 448 -12.45 43.80 -42.34
CA ALA A 448 -11.21 44.13 -41.61
C ALA A 448 -10.10 44.73 -42.49
N GLY A 449 -10.22 44.64 -43.83
CA GLY A 449 -9.47 45.49 -44.76
C GLY A 449 -8.07 45.01 -45.16
N ASP A 450 -7.82 43.69 -45.24
CA ASP A 450 -6.59 43.13 -45.83
C ASP A 450 -6.85 42.60 -47.26
N PRO A 451 -6.48 43.34 -48.33
CA PRO A 451 -6.80 42.96 -49.70
C PRO A 451 -6.16 41.64 -50.15
N VAL A 452 -4.98 41.31 -49.61
CA VAL A 452 -4.24 40.10 -49.99
C VAL A 452 -4.94 38.88 -49.40
N LEU A 453 -5.20 38.90 -48.09
CA LEU A 453 -5.90 37.80 -47.42
C LEU A 453 -7.33 37.62 -47.94
N VAL A 454 -8.03 38.71 -48.23
CA VAL A 454 -9.38 38.66 -48.82
C VAL A 454 -9.36 37.98 -50.18
N ARG A 455 -8.40 38.32 -51.05
CA ARG A 455 -8.27 37.70 -52.38
C ARG A 455 -7.98 36.21 -52.27
N GLU A 456 -7.06 35.81 -51.40
CA GLU A 456 -6.71 34.40 -51.18
C GLU A 456 -7.89 33.61 -50.60
N ALA A 457 -8.56 34.14 -49.59
CA ALA A 457 -9.74 33.53 -48.98
C ALA A 457 -10.91 33.38 -49.97
N CYS A 458 -11.12 34.37 -50.83
CA CYS A 458 -12.13 34.32 -51.88
C CYS A 458 -11.83 33.21 -52.90
N ARG A 459 -10.57 33.09 -53.33
CA ARG A 459 -10.11 32.01 -54.23
C ARG A 459 -10.32 30.63 -53.60
N LEU A 460 -10.03 30.48 -52.30
CA LEU A 460 -10.24 29.23 -51.58
C LEU A 460 -11.72 28.83 -51.49
N LEU A 461 -12.62 29.80 -51.25
CA LEU A 461 -14.06 29.56 -51.27
C LEU A 461 -14.55 29.09 -52.65
N VAL A 462 -14.08 29.71 -53.73
CA VAL A 462 -14.40 29.27 -55.10
C VAL A 462 -13.97 27.82 -55.31
N GLN A 463 -12.72 27.49 -54.99
CA GLN A 463 -12.19 26.14 -55.17
C GLN A 463 -12.96 25.09 -54.36
N GLU A 464 -13.28 25.37 -53.09
CA GLU A 464 -13.98 24.41 -52.25
C GLU A 464 -15.44 24.22 -52.68
N PHE A 465 -16.14 25.29 -53.13
CA PHE A 465 -17.50 25.17 -53.66
C PHE A 465 -17.56 24.48 -55.02
N GLU A 466 -16.59 24.70 -55.91
CA GLU A 466 -16.47 23.99 -57.20
C GLU A 466 -16.24 22.50 -56.98
N LYS A 467 -15.30 22.14 -56.10
CA LYS A 467 -15.01 20.75 -55.72
C LYS A 467 -16.25 20.02 -55.19
N ARG A 468 -17.15 20.73 -54.53
CA ARG A 468 -18.40 20.21 -53.95
C ARG A 468 -19.62 20.36 -54.87
N GLN A 469 -19.44 20.82 -56.10
CA GLN A 469 -20.52 21.04 -57.09
C GLN A 469 -21.60 22.04 -56.64
N MET A 470 -21.25 23.00 -55.78
CA MET A 470 -22.16 24.06 -55.31
C MET A 470 -22.14 25.28 -56.25
N GLU A 471 -22.58 25.09 -57.50
CA GLU A 471 -22.41 26.06 -58.60
C GLU A 471 -22.95 27.49 -58.31
N PRO A 472 -24.11 27.69 -57.65
CA PRO A 472 -24.59 29.05 -57.33
C PRO A 472 -23.63 29.82 -56.42
N LYS A 473 -23.02 29.14 -55.44
CA LYS A 473 -22.06 29.74 -54.49
C LYS A 473 -20.71 29.97 -55.15
N ALA A 474 -20.22 29.00 -55.93
CA ALA A 474 -18.99 29.14 -56.71
C ALA A 474 -19.07 30.34 -57.67
N ARG A 475 -20.18 30.49 -58.41
CA ARG A 475 -20.40 31.63 -59.31
C ARG A 475 -20.41 32.97 -58.56
N HIS A 476 -21.06 33.03 -57.40
CA HIS A 476 -21.11 34.23 -56.57
C HIS A 476 -19.72 34.70 -56.13
N TYR A 477 -18.91 33.81 -55.56
CA TYR A 477 -17.56 34.16 -55.12
C TYR A 477 -16.59 34.39 -56.30
N ARG A 478 -16.81 33.76 -57.46
CA ARG A 478 -16.03 34.03 -58.68
C ARG A 478 -16.24 35.45 -59.21
N GLN A 479 -17.48 35.95 -59.16
CA GLN A 479 -17.78 37.36 -59.48
C GLN A 479 -17.13 38.32 -58.48
N GLN A 480 -17.16 38.00 -57.18
CA GLN A 480 -16.47 38.81 -56.18
C GLN A 480 -14.94 38.82 -56.38
N LEU A 481 -14.34 37.67 -56.72
CA LEU A 481 -12.90 37.58 -57.00
C LEU A 481 -12.50 38.44 -58.21
N GLN A 482 -13.28 38.41 -59.29
CA GLN A 482 -13.06 39.28 -60.46
C GLN A 482 -13.13 40.76 -60.12
N ALA A 483 -14.07 41.15 -59.25
CA ALA A 483 -14.17 42.53 -58.77
C ALA A 483 -12.96 42.95 -57.91
N LEU A 484 -12.41 42.02 -57.11
CA LEU A 484 -11.19 42.24 -56.31
C LEU A 484 -9.89 42.25 -57.13
N ASP A 485 -9.91 41.72 -58.35
CA ASP A 485 -8.77 41.73 -59.28
C ASP A 485 -8.79 42.95 -60.23
N ALA A 486 -9.95 43.61 -60.39
CA ALA A 486 -10.16 44.76 -61.27
C ALA A 486 -9.95 46.13 -60.59
N GLY A 487 -9.87 46.16 -59.25
CA GLY A 487 -9.54 47.34 -58.44
C GLY A 487 -8.22 47.13 -57.71
#